data_AF-A0AAE2BPE3-F1
#
_entry.id   AF-A0AAE2BPE3-F1
#
_cell.length_a   1.000
_cell.length_b   1.000
_cell.length_c   1.000
_cell.angle_alpha   90.00
_cell.angle_beta   90.00
_cell.angle_gamma   90.00
#
_symmetry.space_group_name_H-M   'P 1'
#
loop_
_entity.id
_entity.type
_entity.pdbx_description
1 polymer ?
#
loop_
_entity_poly.entity_id
_entity_poly.type
_entity_poly.pdbx_seq_one_letter_code
_entity_poly.pdbx_strand_id
1 'polypeptide(L)'
;MLFKTKEELMEAVQDHSIRHARREYYVTESSRTKWKVLCKHSTEGTIVEWKHKGFQASTGKYVMGYVFWAFKPCIDGFQFCRNIISVDDTHLYTKYKYKLLIAAAMDGNQQVLPLAFAVVDEETYPSWKWFLQQLSRHVIRGRRGMCLISDRHGGLIKAVREGPDFVSPHGVHRYCLCHVCSNFNSTMKNVVLKDLCWQAGSKYQLRKFNRIMEEIKKHDVKAFAYLDQINKEKWTASHDGGWH
;
A
#
# COMPACT_ATOMS: atom_id res chain seq x y z
N MET A 1 -10.23 -14.99 -11.99
CA MET A 1 -10.21 -16.06 -13.02
C MET A 1 -11.38 -17.00 -12.76
N LEU A 2 -11.90 -17.65 -13.80
CA LEU A 2 -13.04 -18.57 -13.71
C LEU A 2 -12.63 -19.92 -14.30
N PHE A 3 -12.74 -20.98 -13.52
CA PHE A 3 -12.34 -22.33 -13.92
C PHE A 3 -13.55 -23.26 -13.90
N LYS A 4 -13.63 -24.16 -14.88
CA LYS A 4 -14.77 -25.07 -15.07
C LYS A 4 -14.74 -26.20 -14.04
N THR A 5 -13.56 -26.59 -13.57
CA THR A 5 -13.42 -27.62 -12.53
C THR A 5 -12.47 -27.18 -11.43
N LYS A 6 -12.52 -27.89 -10.29
CA LYS A 6 -11.60 -27.66 -9.17
C LYS A 6 -10.18 -28.04 -9.60
N GLU A 7 -10.06 -29.12 -10.36
CA GLU A 7 -8.83 -29.66 -10.91
C GLU A 7 -8.19 -28.66 -11.89
N GLU A 8 -8.97 -28.02 -12.77
CA GLU A 8 -8.48 -27.00 -13.70
C GLU A 8 -8.04 -25.71 -12.98
N LEU A 9 -8.74 -25.31 -11.91
CA LEU A 9 -8.25 -24.24 -11.03
C LEU A 9 -6.92 -24.65 -10.38
N MET A 10 -6.85 -25.85 -9.81
CA MET A 10 -5.64 -26.35 -9.14
C MET A 10 -4.48 -26.54 -10.11
N GLU A 11 -4.75 -26.94 -11.35
CA GLU A 11 -3.77 -27.15 -12.43
C GLU A 11 -3.30 -25.82 -13.01
N ALA A 12 -4.19 -24.87 -13.29
CA ALA A 12 -3.78 -23.50 -13.64
C ALA A 12 -3.01 -22.83 -12.49
N VAL A 13 -3.31 -23.18 -11.23
CA VAL A 13 -2.56 -22.75 -10.05
C VAL A 13 -1.25 -23.54 -9.90
N GLN A 14 -1.10 -24.78 -10.36
CA GLN A 14 0.17 -25.51 -10.34
C GLN A 14 1.07 -25.19 -11.54
N ASP A 15 0.47 -24.81 -12.66
CA ASP A 15 1.15 -24.37 -13.88
C ASP A 15 1.59 -22.90 -13.75
N HIS A 16 0.76 -22.04 -13.13
CA HIS A 16 1.15 -20.67 -12.78
C HIS A 16 1.82 -20.54 -11.41
N SER A 17 1.67 -21.51 -10.49
CA SER A 17 2.45 -21.58 -9.24
C SER A 17 3.47 -22.72 -9.28
N ILE A 18 4.72 -22.28 -9.46
CA ILE A 18 5.87 -22.72 -8.67
C ILE A 18 6.51 -24.08 -9.05
N ARG A 19 5.83 -25.03 -9.71
CA ARG A 19 6.49 -26.33 -10.01
C ARG A 19 7.57 -26.33 -11.09
N HIS A 20 7.61 -25.32 -11.96
CA HIS A 20 8.71 -25.11 -12.95
C HIS A 20 9.59 -23.90 -12.63
N ALA A 21 9.55 -23.42 -11.40
CA ALA A 21 10.23 -22.24 -10.97
C ALA A 21 11.67 -22.59 -10.53
N ARG A 22 12.59 -22.57 -11.50
CA ARG A 22 14.03 -22.65 -11.27
C ARG A 22 14.71 -21.63 -12.15
N ARG A 23 14.83 -20.39 -11.69
CA ARG A 23 15.02 -19.34 -12.64
C ARG A 23 15.57 -18.06 -11.91
N GLU A 24 16.71 -17.53 -12.38
CA GLU A 24 17.46 -16.32 -11.96
C GLU A 24 17.04 -14.98 -12.62
N TYR A 25 17.17 -13.85 -11.93
CA TYR A 25 16.79 -12.50 -12.43
C TYR A 25 18.01 -11.68 -12.86
N TYR A 26 17.88 -10.86 -13.92
CA TYR A 26 18.88 -9.85 -14.29
C TYR A 26 18.25 -8.57 -14.86
N VAL A 27 18.96 -7.44 -14.66
CA VAL A 27 18.57 -6.11 -15.16
C VAL A 27 18.98 -6.00 -16.61
N THR A 28 18.02 -5.80 -17.51
CA THR A 28 18.30 -5.64 -18.94
C THR A 28 18.41 -4.17 -19.34
N GLU A 29 17.86 -3.26 -18.54
CA GLU A 29 17.89 -1.82 -18.80
C GLU A 29 17.81 -1.05 -17.47
N SER A 30 18.76 -0.14 -17.24
CA SER A 30 18.88 0.67 -16.02
C SER A 30 19.15 2.12 -16.39
N SER A 31 18.13 2.98 -16.28
CA SER A 31 18.29 4.43 -16.38
C SER A 31 17.49 5.14 -15.29
N ARG A 32 17.73 6.45 -15.15
CA ARG A 32 17.11 7.30 -14.12
C ARG A 32 15.57 7.35 -14.18
N THR A 33 14.98 6.94 -15.31
CA THR A 33 13.52 6.99 -15.56
C THR A 33 12.92 5.64 -15.96
N LYS A 34 13.72 4.57 -16.12
CA LYS A 34 13.22 3.27 -16.55
C LYS A 34 14.08 2.13 -16.04
N TRP A 35 13.42 1.15 -15.44
CA TRP A 35 14.02 -0.11 -15.00
C TRP A 35 13.23 -1.25 -15.61
N LYS A 36 13.92 -2.14 -16.34
CA LYS A 36 13.31 -3.33 -16.95
C LYS A 36 14.01 -4.57 -16.41
N VAL A 37 13.25 -5.40 -15.70
CA VAL A 37 13.72 -6.64 -15.08
C VAL A 37 12.94 -7.80 -15.68
N LEU A 38 13.65 -8.80 -16.19
CA LEU A 38 13.04 -10.03 -16.70
C LEU A 38 13.16 -11.13 -15.64
N CYS A 39 12.01 -11.72 -15.33
CA CYS A 39 11.88 -12.76 -14.33
C CYS A 39 12.24 -14.10 -14.93
N LYS A 40 13.09 -14.80 -14.21
CA LYS A 40 13.13 -16.22 -14.26
C LYS A 40 12.61 -16.59 -12.79
N HIS A 41 11.54 -17.39 -12.62
CA HIS A 41 10.83 -17.74 -11.35
C HIS A 41 11.47 -18.65 -10.24
N SER A 42 11.12 -18.32 -8.98
CA SER A 42 11.35 -18.96 -7.66
C SER A 42 12.74 -18.84 -7.06
N THR A 43 12.89 -17.78 -6.26
CA THR A 43 13.76 -17.78 -5.09
C THR A 43 13.10 -18.60 -3.97
N GLU A 44 13.78 -19.65 -3.51
CA GLU A 44 13.43 -20.39 -2.29
C GLU A 44 13.08 -19.41 -1.15
N GLY A 45 12.01 -19.67 -0.40
CA GLY A 45 11.52 -18.79 0.67
C GLY A 45 10.62 -17.62 0.24
N THR A 46 10.24 -17.53 -1.04
CA THR A 46 9.12 -16.67 -1.46
C THR A 46 7.84 -17.15 -0.81
N ILE A 47 7.11 -16.25 -0.16
CA ILE A 47 5.84 -16.56 0.49
C ILE A 47 4.71 -16.36 -0.51
N VAL A 48 3.76 -17.31 -0.54
CA VAL A 48 2.51 -17.19 -1.28
C VAL A 48 1.37 -17.69 -0.39
N GLU A 49 0.36 -16.84 -0.18
CA GLU A 49 -0.80 -17.15 0.68
C GLU A 49 -2.09 -17.01 -0.13
N TRP A 50 -2.99 -17.99 0.02
CA TRP A 50 -4.22 -18.09 -0.77
C TRP A 50 -5.46 -17.99 0.13
N LYS A 51 -6.48 -17.30 -0.38
CA LYS A 51 -7.83 -17.32 0.16
C LYS A 51 -8.80 -17.69 -0.95
N HIS A 52 -9.45 -18.84 -0.83
CA HIS A 52 -10.43 -19.30 -1.81
C HIS A 52 -11.83 -18.78 -1.45
N LYS A 53 -12.62 -18.37 -2.44
CA LYS A 53 -14.04 -17.98 -2.25
C LYS A 53 -15.02 -19.15 -2.35
N GLY A 54 -14.56 -20.33 -2.78
CA GLY A 54 -15.39 -21.51 -2.97
C GLY A 54 -16.03 -21.59 -4.36
N PHE A 55 -17.01 -22.49 -4.50
CA PHE A 55 -17.76 -22.74 -5.72
C PHE A 55 -19.00 -21.83 -5.81
N GLN A 56 -19.22 -21.20 -6.96
CA GLN A 56 -20.39 -20.38 -7.19
C GLN A 56 -21.44 -21.16 -8.00
N ALA A 57 -22.52 -21.60 -7.32
CA ALA A 57 -23.55 -22.45 -7.91
C ALA A 57 -24.27 -21.83 -9.12
N SER A 58 -24.44 -20.51 -9.14
CA SER A 58 -25.10 -19.81 -10.25
C SER A 58 -24.28 -19.79 -11.56
N THR A 59 -22.96 -19.92 -11.47
CA THR A 59 -22.06 -19.89 -12.64
C THR A 59 -21.36 -21.23 -12.89
N GLY A 60 -21.53 -22.20 -11.99
CA GLY A 60 -20.88 -23.51 -12.05
C GLY A 60 -19.36 -23.43 -11.96
N LYS A 61 -18.78 -22.36 -11.39
CA LYS A 61 -17.35 -22.05 -11.48
C LYS A 61 -16.70 -21.83 -10.12
N TYR A 62 -15.41 -22.16 -10.04
CA TYR A 62 -14.57 -21.79 -8.89
C TYR A 62 -14.03 -20.38 -9.05
N VAL A 63 -14.15 -19.57 -7.99
CA VAL A 63 -13.72 -18.18 -7.98
C VAL A 63 -12.49 -18.02 -7.10
N MET A 64 -11.40 -17.53 -7.71
CA MET A 64 -10.24 -17.07 -6.95
C MET A 64 -10.68 -15.93 -6.04
N GLY A 65 -10.48 -16.11 -4.73
CA GLY A 65 -10.67 -15.07 -3.73
C GLY A 65 -9.48 -14.12 -3.78
N TYR A 66 -8.51 -14.35 -2.90
CA TYR A 66 -7.30 -13.52 -2.76
C TYR A 66 -6.04 -14.36 -2.95
N VAL A 67 -5.00 -13.75 -3.48
CA VAL A 67 -3.64 -14.29 -3.44
C VAL A 67 -2.70 -13.20 -2.99
N PHE A 68 -1.78 -13.54 -2.10
CA PHE A 68 -0.73 -12.67 -1.59
C PHE A 68 0.61 -13.29 -1.92
N TRP A 69 1.60 -12.47 -2.25
CA TRP A 69 2.98 -12.95 -2.32
C TRP A 69 3.99 -11.89 -1.88
N ALA A 70 5.10 -12.36 -1.34
CA ALA A 70 6.25 -11.54 -0.96
C ALA A 70 7.54 -12.30 -1.29
N PHE A 71 8.44 -11.65 -2.03
CA PHE A 71 9.69 -12.27 -2.46
C PHE A 71 10.69 -12.32 -1.30
N LYS A 72 11.40 -13.44 -1.13
CA LYS A 72 12.41 -13.60 -0.08
C LYS A 72 13.41 -12.43 -0.01
N PRO A 73 14.02 -11.98 -1.13
CA PRO A 73 14.96 -10.86 -1.08
C PRO A 73 14.33 -9.56 -0.55
N CYS A 74 13.03 -9.34 -0.78
CA CYS A 74 12.33 -8.16 -0.29
C CYS A 74 12.01 -8.29 1.21
N ILE A 75 11.62 -9.48 1.67
CA ILE A 75 11.43 -9.77 3.10
C ILE A 75 12.75 -9.60 3.85
N ASP A 76 13.82 -10.19 3.34
CA ASP A 76 15.15 -10.10 3.94
C ASP A 76 15.70 -8.66 3.88
N GLY A 77 15.48 -7.95 2.76
CA GLY A 77 15.92 -6.58 2.58
C GLY A 77 15.22 -5.58 3.49
N PHE A 78 13.97 -5.85 3.87
CA PHE A 78 13.16 -4.95 4.68
C PHE A 78 13.76 -4.63 6.06
N GLN A 79 14.57 -5.54 6.62
CA GLN A 79 15.26 -5.29 7.90
C GLN A 79 16.21 -4.08 7.83
N PHE A 80 16.71 -3.74 6.64
CA PHE A 80 17.59 -2.58 6.39
C PHE A 80 16.82 -1.33 5.96
N CYS A 81 15.51 -1.43 5.76
CA CYS A 81 14.65 -0.29 5.46
C CYS A 81 14.25 0.46 6.74
N ARG A 82 13.80 1.70 6.56
CA ARG A 82 13.11 2.45 7.62
C ARG A 82 11.86 1.69 8.05
N ASN A 83 11.39 1.93 9.27
CA ASN A 83 10.13 1.36 9.77
C ASN A 83 8.89 2.01 9.13
N ILE A 84 8.92 2.27 7.83
CA ILE A 84 7.84 2.92 7.09
C ILE A 84 7.41 1.98 5.97
N ILE A 85 6.13 1.65 5.93
CA ILE A 85 5.50 0.93 4.84
C ILE A 85 4.45 1.83 4.23
N SER A 86 4.51 2.03 2.92
CA SER A 86 3.41 2.59 2.14
C SER A 86 2.58 1.47 1.53
N VAL A 87 1.27 1.58 1.61
CA VAL A 87 0.33 0.70 0.91
C VAL A 87 -0.57 1.49 -0.02
N ASP A 88 -0.90 0.88 -1.14
CA ASP A 88 -1.83 1.46 -2.12
C ASP A 88 -2.49 0.34 -2.93
N ASP A 89 -3.61 0.65 -3.57
CA ASP A 89 -4.21 -0.23 -4.57
C ASP A 89 -4.03 0.34 -5.98
N THR A 90 -4.03 -0.56 -6.95
CA THR A 90 -4.10 -0.17 -8.36
C THR A 90 -5.07 -1.07 -9.11
N HIS A 91 -5.79 -0.45 -10.03
CA HIS A 91 -6.72 -1.14 -10.91
C HIS A 91 -5.95 -2.01 -11.90
N LEU A 92 -6.23 -3.32 -11.89
CA LEU A 92 -5.78 -4.19 -12.97
C LEU A 92 -6.73 -4.02 -14.16
N TYR A 93 -6.23 -3.50 -15.28
CA TYR A 93 -6.95 -3.44 -16.55
C TYR A 93 -7.02 -4.82 -17.20
N THR A 94 -7.68 -5.77 -16.54
CA THR A 94 -7.94 -7.10 -17.09
C THR A 94 -9.43 -7.29 -17.30
N LYS A 95 -9.80 -8.33 -18.05
CA LYS A 95 -11.21 -8.75 -18.22
C LYS A 95 -11.92 -8.97 -16.87
N TYR A 96 -11.16 -9.20 -15.81
CA TYR A 96 -11.65 -9.45 -14.48
C TYR A 96 -11.32 -8.24 -13.60
N LYS A 97 -12.33 -7.64 -12.96
CA LYS A 97 -12.23 -6.38 -12.19
C LYS A 97 -11.46 -6.48 -10.85
N TYR A 98 -10.51 -7.39 -10.73
CA TYR A 98 -9.67 -7.52 -9.55
C TYR A 98 -8.81 -6.26 -9.34
N LYS A 99 -8.43 -6.03 -8.08
CA LYS A 99 -7.49 -4.98 -7.67
C LYS A 99 -6.15 -5.61 -7.29
N LEU A 100 -5.07 -4.88 -7.53
CA LEU A 100 -3.75 -5.23 -7.04
C LEU A 100 -3.42 -4.32 -5.86
N LEU A 101 -3.29 -4.90 -4.67
CA LEU A 101 -2.77 -4.22 -3.49
C LEU A 101 -1.25 -4.35 -3.46
N ILE A 102 -0.55 -3.30 -3.09
CA ILE A 102 0.91 -3.26 -3.03
C ILE A 102 1.34 -2.69 -1.68
N ALA A 103 2.36 -3.30 -1.08
CA ALA A 103 3.11 -2.74 0.03
C ALA A 103 4.54 -2.46 -0.43
N ALA A 104 5.08 -1.29 -0.08
CA ALA A 104 6.45 -0.90 -0.37
C ALA A 104 7.08 -0.19 0.83
N ALA A 105 8.39 -0.31 0.98
CA ALA A 105 9.19 0.44 1.94
C ALA A 105 10.23 1.31 1.23
N MET A 106 10.89 2.17 2.00
CA MET A 106 12.07 2.90 1.54
C MET A 106 13.31 2.44 2.30
N ASP A 107 14.38 2.19 1.56
CA ASP A 107 15.67 1.88 2.15
C ASP A 107 16.39 3.16 2.67
N GLY A 108 17.59 2.99 3.23
CA GLY A 108 18.40 4.10 3.72
C GLY A 108 18.80 5.11 2.63
N ASN A 109 18.78 4.69 1.36
CA ASN A 109 19.13 5.50 0.19
C ASN A 109 17.90 6.13 -0.48
N GLN A 110 16.73 6.07 0.17
CA GLN A 110 15.46 6.59 -0.37
C GLN A 110 15.00 5.87 -1.65
N GLN A 111 15.49 4.66 -1.89
CA GLN A 111 15.01 3.81 -2.98
C GLN A 111 13.80 3.02 -2.51
N VAL A 112 12.83 2.84 -3.42
CA VAL A 112 11.60 2.10 -3.14
C VAL A 112 11.87 0.60 -3.26
N LEU A 113 11.60 -0.13 -2.18
CA LEU A 113 11.62 -1.58 -2.14
C LEU A 113 10.18 -2.10 -2.10
N PRO A 114 9.67 -2.74 -3.17
CA PRO A 114 8.38 -3.42 -3.11
C PRO A 114 8.48 -4.62 -2.15
N LEU A 115 7.59 -4.69 -1.17
CA LEU A 115 7.61 -5.70 -0.12
C LEU A 115 6.70 -6.88 -0.44
N ALA A 116 5.46 -6.58 -0.78
CA ALA A 116 4.43 -7.58 -0.98
C ALA A 116 3.33 -7.08 -1.89
N PHE A 117 2.60 -8.04 -2.45
CA PHE A 117 1.53 -7.80 -3.40
C PHE A 117 0.34 -8.69 -3.04
N ALA A 118 -0.86 -8.26 -3.40
CA ALA A 118 -2.02 -9.14 -3.40
C ALA A 118 -3.00 -8.84 -4.52
N VAL A 119 -3.54 -9.86 -5.15
CA VAL A 119 -4.70 -9.72 -6.04
C VAL A 119 -5.95 -10.01 -5.22
N VAL A 120 -6.86 -9.03 -5.15
CA VAL A 120 -8.12 -9.09 -4.41
C VAL A 120 -9.29 -8.77 -5.32
N ASP A 121 -10.47 -9.26 -4.95
CA ASP A 121 -11.70 -9.09 -5.74
C ASP A 121 -12.13 -7.63 -5.85
N GLU A 122 -12.14 -6.93 -4.73
CA GLU A 122 -12.59 -5.56 -4.58
C GLU A 122 -11.86 -4.90 -3.42
N GLU A 123 -11.75 -3.57 -3.49
CA GLU A 123 -11.14 -2.78 -2.43
C GLU A 123 -12.12 -2.63 -1.25
N THR A 124 -12.09 -3.58 -0.33
CA THR A 124 -13.04 -3.67 0.78
C THR A 124 -12.33 -3.86 2.11
N TYR A 125 -13.01 -3.55 3.22
CA TYR A 125 -12.47 -3.82 4.55
C TYR A 125 -11.96 -5.27 4.73
N PRO A 126 -12.68 -6.34 4.31
CA PRO A 126 -12.18 -7.70 4.41
C PRO A 126 -10.92 -7.97 3.58
N SER A 127 -10.81 -7.36 2.39
CA SER A 127 -9.62 -7.50 1.54
C SER A 127 -8.38 -6.85 2.17
N TRP A 128 -8.52 -5.62 2.68
CA TRP A 128 -7.47 -4.89 3.37
C TRP A 128 -7.06 -5.56 4.68
N LYS A 129 -8.04 -6.01 5.48
CA LYS A 129 -7.78 -6.74 6.72
C LYS A 129 -6.96 -8.00 6.45
N TRP A 130 -7.34 -8.78 5.44
CA TRP A 130 -6.60 -9.98 5.07
C TRP A 130 -5.19 -9.66 4.56
N PHE A 131 -5.04 -8.64 3.70
CA PHE A 131 -3.73 -8.20 3.19
C PHE A 131 -2.79 -7.76 4.33
N LEU A 132 -3.26 -6.91 5.23
CA LEU A 132 -2.47 -6.44 6.37
C LEU A 132 -2.11 -7.58 7.34
N GLN A 133 -2.98 -8.60 7.49
CA GLN A 133 -2.65 -9.81 8.26
C GLN A 133 -1.50 -10.61 7.63
N GLN A 134 -1.49 -10.76 6.29
CA GLN A 134 -0.38 -11.44 5.61
C GLN A 134 0.91 -10.62 5.69
N LEU A 135 0.82 -9.31 5.49
CA LEU A 135 1.94 -8.40 5.63
C LEU A 135 2.55 -8.45 7.03
N SER A 136 1.71 -8.43 8.06
CA SER A 136 2.09 -8.57 9.47
C SER A 136 2.86 -9.86 9.72
N ARG A 137 2.25 -10.99 9.34
CA ARG A 137 2.77 -12.34 9.60
C ARG A 137 4.08 -12.63 8.88
N HIS A 138 4.19 -12.23 7.61
CA HIS A 138 5.27 -12.68 6.74
C HIS A 138 6.37 -11.65 6.50
N VAL A 139 6.05 -10.35 6.56
CA VAL A 139 7.01 -9.27 6.27
C VAL A 139 7.41 -8.54 7.55
N ILE A 140 6.45 -8.08 8.36
CA ILE A 140 6.74 -7.30 9.58
C ILE A 140 7.29 -8.18 10.70
N ARG A 141 6.75 -9.40 10.84
CA ARG A 141 7.24 -10.44 11.76
C ARG A 141 7.45 -9.95 13.20
N GLY A 142 6.52 -9.12 13.69
CA GLY A 142 6.54 -8.58 15.05
C GLY A 142 7.47 -7.38 15.28
N ARG A 143 8.09 -6.82 14.23
CA ARG A 143 8.83 -5.56 14.29
C ARG A 143 7.90 -4.44 14.81
N ARG A 144 8.33 -3.75 15.86
CA ARG A 144 7.58 -2.66 16.51
C ARG A 144 8.01 -1.29 15.96
N GLY A 145 7.18 -0.30 16.25
CA GLY A 145 7.40 1.08 15.82
C GLY A 145 7.22 1.22 14.32
N MET A 146 6.20 0.57 13.76
CA MET A 146 5.91 0.61 12.32
C MET A 146 5.01 1.80 11.99
N CYS A 147 5.40 2.58 10.98
CA CYS A 147 4.56 3.62 10.39
C CYS A 147 3.96 3.10 9.08
N LEU A 148 2.63 2.97 9.02
CA LEU A 148 1.91 2.72 7.79
C LEU A 148 1.48 4.04 7.16
N ILE A 149 1.80 4.24 5.88
CA ILE A 149 1.30 5.32 5.06
C ILE A 149 0.32 4.72 4.05
N SER A 150 -0.88 5.26 3.98
CA SER A 150 -1.87 4.79 3.02
C SER A 150 -2.68 5.94 2.45
N ASP A 151 -3.52 5.63 1.47
CA ASP A 151 -4.62 6.49 1.08
C ASP A 151 -5.66 6.66 2.24
N ARG A 152 -6.82 7.27 1.93
CA ARG A 152 -7.90 7.52 2.91
C ARG A 152 -9.13 6.62 2.69
N HIS A 153 -9.00 5.48 2.01
CA HIS A 153 -10.14 4.61 1.77
C HIS A 153 -10.69 4.03 3.09
N GLY A 154 -12.03 4.07 3.24
CA GLY A 154 -12.70 3.73 4.50
C GLY A 154 -12.49 2.27 4.93
N GLY A 155 -12.41 1.35 3.96
CA GLY A 155 -12.14 -0.07 4.22
C GLY A 155 -10.75 -0.29 4.80
N LEU A 156 -9.74 0.41 4.27
CA LEU A 156 -8.37 0.37 4.74
C LEU A 156 -8.26 0.96 6.15
N ILE A 157 -8.78 2.17 6.36
CA ILE A 157 -8.73 2.84 7.67
C ILE A 157 -9.34 1.94 8.75
N LYS A 158 -10.46 1.27 8.46
CA LYS A 158 -11.07 0.32 9.39
C LYS A 158 -10.17 -0.88 9.65
N ALA A 159 -9.59 -1.48 8.60
CA ALA A 159 -8.70 -2.63 8.74
C ALA A 159 -7.45 -2.31 9.58
N VAL A 160 -6.88 -1.12 9.41
CA VAL A 160 -5.72 -0.65 10.17
C VAL A 160 -6.07 -0.46 11.65
N ARG A 161 -7.22 0.14 11.98
CA ARG A 161 -7.64 0.38 13.38
C ARG A 161 -7.86 -0.89 14.18
N GLU A 162 -8.26 -1.98 13.52
CA GLU A 162 -8.47 -3.28 14.18
C GLU A 162 -7.18 -4.13 14.25
N GLY A 163 -6.13 -3.75 13.52
CA GLY A 163 -4.85 -4.43 13.53
C GLY A 163 -3.92 -3.89 14.62
N PRO A 164 -2.98 -4.70 15.13
CA PRO A 164 -2.07 -4.26 16.19
C PRO A 164 -0.89 -3.43 15.67
N ASP A 165 -0.38 -3.70 14.45
CA ASP A 165 0.95 -3.24 14.04
C ASP A 165 1.08 -1.74 13.80
N PHE A 166 -0.02 -1.05 13.51
CA PHE A 166 -0.03 0.34 13.06
C PHE A 166 -0.86 1.27 13.97
N VAL A 167 -1.09 0.81 15.19
CA VAL A 167 -1.82 1.54 16.23
C VAL A 167 -0.93 1.61 17.48
N SER A 168 -1.06 2.72 18.23
CA SER A 168 -0.30 2.91 19.47
C SER A 168 -0.58 1.77 20.46
N PRO A 169 0.44 1.22 21.16
CA PRO A 169 1.84 1.67 21.20
C PRO A 169 2.77 0.99 20.17
N HIS A 170 2.24 0.11 19.30
CA HIS A 170 3.05 -0.73 18.42
C HIS A 170 3.43 -0.05 17.11
N GLY A 171 2.67 0.95 16.68
CA GLY A 171 2.98 1.72 15.49
C GLY A 171 2.06 2.91 15.32
N VAL A 172 2.12 3.50 14.13
CA VAL A 172 1.31 4.64 13.74
C VAL A 172 0.78 4.43 12.33
N HIS A 173 -0.39 4.99 12.07
CA HIS A 173 -0.96 5.06 10.74
C HIS A 173 -1.07 6.50 10.30
N ARG A 174 -0.63 6.82 9.09
CA ARG A 174 -0.63 8.16 8.50
C ARG A 174 -1.23 8.11 7.09
N TYR A 175 -1.74 9.26 6.67
CA TYR A 175 -2.29 9.45 5.35
C TYR A 175 -1.19 9.92 4.40
N CYS A 176 -1.15 9.34 3.22
CA CYS A 176 -0.29 9.75 2.13
C CYS A 176 -0.58 11.21 1.78
N LEU A 177 0.44 12.06 1.87
CA LEU A 177 0.30 13.49 1.60
C LEU A 177 -0.16 13.75 0.16
N CYS A 178 0.32 12.96 -0.81
CA CYS A 178 -0.13 13.04 -2.20
C CYS A 178 -1.66 12.89 -2.30
N HIS A 179 -2.22 11.91 -1.58
CA HIS A 179 -3.67 11.65 -1.56
C HIS A 179 -4.43 12.73 -0.78
N VAL A 180 -3.88 13.24 0.32
CA VAL A 180 -4.46 14.38 1.04
C VAL A 180 -4.56 15.61 0.13
N CYS A 181 -3.49 15.96 -0.57
CA CYS A 181 -3.47 17.07 -1.52
C CYS A 181 -4.40 16.83 -2.71
N SER A 182 -4.49 15.59 -3.20
CA SER A 182 -5.41 15.22 -4.29
C SER A 182 -6.88 15.41 -3.89
N ASN A 183 -7.28 14.86 -2.73
CA ASN A 183 -8.64 14.97 -2.18
C ASN A 183 -9.01 16.41 -1.82
N PHE A 184 -8.05 17.16 -1.30
CA PHE A 184 -8.22 18.58 -1.07
C PHE A 184 -8.46 19.33 -2.39
N ASN A 185 -7.66 19.05 -3.43
CA ASN A 185 -7.80 19.72 -4.72
C ASN A 185 -9.03 19.29 -5.52
N SER A 186 -9.58 18.09 -5.32
CA SER A 186 -10.85 17.71 -5.94
C SER A 186 -12.02 18.56 -5.44
N THR A 187 -11.91 19.06 -4.19
CA THR A 187 -12.88 19.96 -3.57
C THR A 187 -12.62 21.41 -3.93
N MET A 188 -11.38 21.88 -3.76
CA MET A 188 -11.01 23.29 -3.93
C MET A 188 -10.79 23.69 -5.39
N LYS A 189 -10.40 22.73 -6.25
CA LYS A 189 -10.08 22.92 -7.67
C LYS A 189 -9.12 24.10 -7.92
N ASN A 190 -8.09 24.21 -7.09
CA ASN A 190 -7.16 25.34 -7.10
C ASN A 190 -5.72 24.86 -6.90
N VAL A 191 -4.89 25.03 -7.92
CA VAL A 191 -3.49 24.57 -7.95
C VAL A 191 -2.62 25.27 -6.91
N VAL A 192 -2.85 26.56 -6.66
CA VAL A 192 -2.11 27.32 -5.64
C VAL A 192 -2.42 26.77 -4.25
N LEU A 193 -3.69 26.55 -3.93
CA LEU A 193 -4.08 25.95 -2.65
C LEU A 193 -3.54 24.51 -2.53
N LYS A 194 -3.53 23.73 -3.62
CA LYS A 194 -2.94 22.38 -3.63
C LYS A 194 -1.44 22.42 -3.28
N ASP A 195 -0.71 23.37 -3.85
CA ASP A 195 0.71 23.55 -3.55
C ASP A 195 0.93 23.98 -2.09
N LEU A 196 0.15 24.93 -1.59
CA LEU A 196 0.20 25.33 -0.17
C LEU A 196 -0.13 24.15 0.77
N CYS A 197 -1.09 23.30 0.41
CA CYS A 197 -1.41 22.07 1.15
C CYS A 197 -0.21 21.11 1.20
N TRP A 198 0.44 20.87 0.06
CA TRP A 198 1.67 20.06 0.01
C TRP A 198 2.78 20.65 0.88
N GLN A 199 2.99 21.97 0.77
CA GLN A 199 3.98 22.67 1.57
C GLN A 199 3.68 22.53 3.06
N ALA A 200 2.43 22.74 3.50
CA ALA A 200 2.01 22.59 4.88
C ALA A 200 2.30 21.18 5.41
N GLY A 201 1.86 20.15 4.69
CA GLY A 201 2.06 18.76 5.10
C GLY A 201 3.54 18.33 5.17
N SER A 202 4.39 18.95 4.35
CA SER A 202 5.82 18.60 4.24
C SER A 202 6.74 19.34 5.21
N LYS A 203 6.27 20.35 5.97
CA LYS A 203 7.14 21.08 6.91
C LYS A 203 7.27 20.33 8.22
N TYR A 204 8.50 20.13 8.68
CA TYR A 204 8.81 19.58 10.01
C TYR A 204 8.70 20.60 11.15
N GLN A 205 8.76 21.91 10.85
CA GLN A 205 8.72 22.95 11.88
C GLN A 205 7.30 23.48 12.07
N LEU A 206 6.79 23.41 13.30
CA LEU A 206 5.45 23.89 13.66
C LEU A 206 5.23 25.36 13.25
N ARG A 207 6.23 26.23 13.45
CA ARG A 207 6.17 27.63 13.03
C ARG A 207 5.96 27.79 11.51
N LYS A 208 6.65 26.99 10.70
CA LYS A 208 6.52 27.03 9.24
C LYS A 208 5.17 26.47 8.78
N PHE A 209 4.72 25.38 9.39
CA PHE A 209 3.38 24.83 9.17
C PHE A 209 2.29 25.87 9.46
N ASN A 210 2.31 26.49 10.66
CA ASN A 210 1.31 27.48 11.06
C ASN A 210 1.29 28.69 10.11
N ARG A 211 2.45 29.16 9.66
CA ARG A 211 2.54 30.25 8.68
C ARG A 211 1.82 29.89 7.36
N ILE A 212 2.01 28.68 6.85
CA ILE A 212 1.38 28.23 5.60
C ILE A 212 -0.13 28.03 5.80
N MET A 213 -0.56 27.49 6.93
CA MET A 213 -1.99 27.35 7.24
C MET A 213 -2.69 28.72 7.31
N GLU A 214 -2.05 29.74 7.88
CA GLU A 214 -2.58 31.12 7.85
C GLU A 214 -2.61 31.70 6.43
N GLU A 215 -1.64 31.36 5.58
CA GLU A 215 -1.65 31.76 4.16
C GLU A 215 -2.81 31.11 3.39
N ILE A 216 -3.09 29.82 3.64
CA ILE A 216 -4.26 29.12 3.10
C ILE A 216 -5.55 29.81 3.57
N LYS A 217 -5.64 30.14 4.87
CA LYS A 217 -6.81 30.81 5.45
C LYS A 217 -7.08 32.19 4.84
N LYS A 218 -6.03 32.95 4.53
CA LYS A 218 -6.12 34.24 3.84
C LYS A 218 -6.62 34.09 2.40
N HIS A 219 -6.22 33.01 1.72
CA HIS A 219 -6.69 32.72 0.36
C HIS A 219 -8.15 32.23 0.37
N ASP A 220 -8.47 31.27 1.23
CA ASP A 220 -9.81 30.68 1.34
C ASP A 220 -10.03 30.06 2.73
N VAL A 221 -10.98 30.62 3.47
CA VAL A 221 -11.37 30.14 4.81
C VAL A 221 -11.95 28.73 4.77
N LYS A 222 -12.66 28.35 3.70
CA LYS A 222 -13.20 26.98 3.53
C LYS A 222 -12.08 25.98 3.30
N ALA A 223 -11.05 26.37 2.57
CA ALA A 223 -9.86 25.54 2.35
C ALA A 223 -9.12 25.28 3.67
N PHE A 224 -8.94 26.32 4.50
CA PHE A 224 -8.40 26.17 5.84
C PHE A 224 -9.26 25.22 6.70
N ALA A 225 -10.57 25.44 6.75
CA ALA A 225 -11.49 24.64 7.55
C ALA A 225 -11.48 23.15 7.14
N TYR A 226 -11.37 22.87 5.83
CA TYR A 226 -11.25 21.50 5.33
C TYR A 226 -10.00 20.79 5.89
N LEU A 227 -8.83 21.45 5.83
CA LEU A 227 -7.57 20.87 6.31
C LEU A 227 -7.52 20.76 7.83
N ASP A 228 -8.11 21.72 8.54
CA ASP A 228 -8.13 21.75 10.00
C ASP A 228 -8.96 20.61 10.62
N GLN A 229 -9.95 20.11 9.88
CA GLN A 229 -10.75 18.93 10.27
C GLN A 229 -9.96 17.61 10.19
N ILE A 230 -8.86 17.56 9.44
CA ILE A 230 -8.02 16.36 9.35
C ILE A 230 -7.04 16.38 10.52
N ASN A 231 -7.02 15.32 11.34
CA ASN A 231 -6.05 15.19 12.44
C ASN A 231 -4.62 15.44 11.90
N LYS A 232 -3.96 16.48 12.42
CA LYS A 232 -2.66 16.97 11.96
C LYS A 232 -1.55 15.91 12.06
N GLU A 233 -1.60 15.04 13.07
CA GLU A 233 -0.64 13.93 13.23
C GLU A 233 -0.70 12.94 12.05
N LYS A 234 -1.88 12.80 11.43
CA LYS A 234 -2.09 11.87 10.33
C LYS A 234 -1.47 12.34 9.01
N TRP A 235 -1.27 13.64 8.78
CA TRP A 235 -0.88 14.12 7.44
C TRP A 235 0.24 15.17 7.42
N THR A 236 0.66 15.69 8.58
CA THR A 236 1.69 16.74 8.65
C THR A 236 2.97 16.22 9.30
N ALA A 237 4.12 16.51 8.69
CA ALA A 237 5.42 16.15 9.25
C ALA A 237 5.71 16.89 10.57
N SER A 238 5.22 18.11 10.76
CA SER A 238 5.45 18.88 11.99
C SER A 238 4.78 18.30 13.24
N HIS A 239 3.84 17.36 13.09
CA HIS A 239 3.11 16.72 14.19
C HIS A 239 3.29 15.20 14.19
N ASP A 240 4.29 14.68 13.47
CA ASP A 240 4.46 13.23 13.31
C ASP A 240 5.29 12.57 14.42
N GLY A 241 5.71 13.30 15.45
CA GLY A 241 6.47 12.73 16.57
C GLY A 241 7.81 12.07 16.19
N GLY A 242 8.35 12.34 14.99
CA GLY A 242 9.62 11.77 14.51
C GLY A 242 9.51 10.43 13.78
N TRP A 243 8.32 10.07 13.27
CA TRP A 243 8.12 8.81 12.52
C TRP A 243 8.66 8.82 11.07
N HIS A 244 9.15 9.96 10.55
CA HIS A 244 9.64 10.13 9.16
C HIS A 244 11.15 10.30 8.99
#